data_AF-I4N2S8-F1
#
_entry.id   AF-I4N2S8-F1
#
_cell.length_a   1.000
_cell.length_b   1.000
_cell.length_c   1.000
_cell.angle_alpha   90.00
_cell.angle_beta   90.00
_cell.angle_gamma   90.00
#
_symmetry.space_group_name_H-M   'P 1'
#
loop_
_entity.id
_entity.type
_entity.pdbx_description
1 polymer ?
#
loop_
_entity_poly.entity_id
_entity_poly.type
_entity_poly.pdbx_seq_one_letter_code
_entity_poly.pdbx_strand_id
1 'polypeptide(L)'
;MVDIPPDSVQNNVSAEDAAAAFAEIGQAHASTGEPGSRHKLMHRTETLDYGIVTEGEVWLVLGDEEVHLTRGDVVVRRGTNHAWSNRTESMARMVFILLDGRLAKELQA
;
A
#
# COMPACT_ATOMS: atom_id res chain seq x y z
N MET A 1 -1.97 -9.35 9.24
CA MET A 1 -1.28 -8.18 9.85
C MET A 1 0.03 -8.00 9.11
N VAL A 2 0.41 -6.77 8.79
CA VAL A 2 1.57 -6.45 7.97
C VAL A 2 2.41 -5.42 8.71
N ASP A 3 3.71 -5.66 8.78
CA ASP A 3 4.70 -4.68 9.23
C ASP A 3 5.17 -3.86 8.04
N ILE A 4 5.09 -2.54 8.18
CA ILE A 4 5.56 -1.57 7.20
C ILE A 4 6.90 -1.03 7.71
N PRO A 5 8.03 -1.46 7.11
CA PRO A 5 9.35 -1.04 7.55
C PRO A 5 9.61 0.42 7.19
N PRO A 6 10.54 1.10 7.91
CA PRO A 6 11.06 2.41 7.51
C PRO A 6 11.39 2.46 6.03
N ASP A 7 11.17 3.60 5.40
CA ASP A 7 11.48 3.84 3.99
C ASP A 7 12.98 3.64 3.72
N SER A 8 13.85 3.91 4.70
CA SER A 8 15.29 3.62 4.63
C SER A 8 15.60 2.13 4.48
N VAL A 9 14.68 1.24 4.86
CA VAL A 9 14.77 -0.22 4.67
C VAL A 9 13.98 -0.62 3.43
N GLN A 10 12.71 -0.19 3.34
CA GLN A 10 11.80 -0.51 2.23
C GLN A 10 12.38 -0.09 0.88
N ASN A 11 13.03 1.09 0.81
CA ASN A 11 13.57 1.64 -0.43
C ASN A 11 14.78 0.87 -0.98
N ASN A 12 15.46 0.08 -0.15
CA ASN A 12 16.58 -0.75 -0.59
C ASN A 12 16.16 -2.10 -1.19
N VAL A 13 14.88 -2.48 -1.07
CA VAL A 13 14.33 -3.67 -1.72
C VAL A 13 14.34 -3.49 -3.24
N SER A 14 14.88 -4.45 -3.98
CA SER A 14 14.91 -4.38 -5.45
C SER A 14 13.50 -4.45 -6.04
N ALA A 15 13.33 -3.97 -7.28
CA ALA A 15 12.04 -4.08 -7.97
C ALA A 15 11.63 -5.55 -8.19
N GLU A 16 12.61 -6.43 -8.41
CA GLU A 16 12.42 -7.88 -8.53
C GLU A 16 11.90 -8.49 -7.23
N ASP A 17 12.52 -8.16 -6.10
CA ASP A 17 12.09 -8.65 -4.79
C ASP A 17 10.69 -8.14 -4.41
N ALA A 18 10.39 -6.88 -4.75
CA ALA A 18 9.05 -6.32 -4.54
C ALA A 18 7.99 -7.05 -5.38
N ALA A 19 8.27 -7.30 -6.66
CA ALA A 19 7.39 -8.05 -7.54
C ALA A 19 7.21 -9.51 -7.06
N ALA A 20 8.27 -10.15 -6.57
CA ALA A 20 8.22 -11.50 -6.01
C ALA A 20 7.33 -11.56 -4.75
N ALA A 21 7.44 -10.57 -3.85
CA ALA A 21 6.58 -10.48 -2.67
C ALA A 21 5.10 -10.32 -3.04
N PHE A 22 4.78 -9.51 -4.05
CA PHE A 22 3.40 -9.41 -4.57
C PHE A 22 2.92 -10.72 -5.23
N ALA A 23 3.81 -11.44 -5.93
CA ALA A 23 3.47 -12.72 -6.54
C ALA A 23 3.20 -13.81 -5.49
N GLU A 24 3.97 -13.86 -4.41
CA GLU A 24 3.81 -14.85 -3.32
C GLU A 24 2.44 -14.75 -2.64
N ILE A 25 1.89 -13.53 -2.53
CA ILE A 25 0.56 -13.30 -1.95
C ILE A 25 -0.58 -13.35 -2.99
N GLY A 26 -0.30 -13.79 -4.22
CA GLY A 26 -1.29 -13.93 -5.30
C GLY A 26 -1.72 -12.62 -5.97
N GLN A 27 -0.96 -11.53 -5.77
CA GLN A 27 -1.28 -10.18 -6.25
C GLN A 27 -0.22 -9.62 -7.20
N ALA A 28 0.43 -10.48 -8.00
CA ALA A 28 1.46 -10.08 -8.97
C ALA A 28 1.00 -8.97 -9.94
N HIS A 29 -0.30 -8.95 -10.27
CA HIS A 29 -0.92 -8.00 -11.19
C HIS A 29 -1.26 -6.65 -10.53
N ALA A 30 -1.08 -6.51 -9.21
CA ALA A 30 -1.46 -5.31 -8.48
C ALA A 30 -0.42 -4.19 -8.61
N SER A 31 0.85 -4.50 -8.93
CA SER A 31 1.90 -3.48 -9.00
C SER A 31 1.63 -2.47 -10.13
N THR A 32 1.75 -1.18 -9.82
CA THR A 32 1.60 -0.07 -10.77
C THR A 32 2.78 0.91 -10.70
N GLY A 33 3.81 0.58 -9.92
CA GLY A 33 4.99 1.41 -9.71
C GLY A 33 5.90 1.45 -10.93
N GLU A 34 6.08 2.62 -11.51
CA GLU A 34 6.99 2.92 -12.62
C GLU A 34 8.05 3.97 -12.22
N PRO A 35 9.18 4.09 -12.95
CA PRO A 35 10.14 5.17 -12.72
C PRO A 35 9.47 6.55 -12.70
N GLY A 36 9.65 7.32 -11.62
CA GLY A 36 9.01 8.63 -11.43
C GLY A 36 7.65 8.59 -10.73
N SER A 37 7.12 7.40 -10.38
CA SER A 37 5.98 7.28 -9.48
C SER A 37 6.29 7.91 -8.12
N ARG A 38 5.25 8.46 -7.46
CA ARG A 38 5.40 9.06 -6.12
C ARG A 38 5.97 8.10 -5.08
N HIS A 39 5.72 6.82 -5.26
CA HIS A 39 6.29 5.76 -4.44
C HIS A 39 6.56 4.52 -5.30
N LYS A 40 7.65 3.79 -5.04
CA LYS A 40 8.03 2.64 -5.87
C LYS A 40 7.10 1.42 -5.71
N LEU A 41 6.40 1.33 -4.58
CA LEU A 41 5.45 0.25 -4.25
C LEU A 41 4.00 0.66 -4.50
N MET A 42 3.75 1.59 -5.45
CA MET A 42 2.39 1.87 -5.88
C MET A 42 1.75 0.59 -6.41
N HIS A 43 0.54 0.32 -5.95
CA HIS A 43 -0.24 -0.83 -6.38
C HIS A 43 -1.74 -0.55 -6.28
N ARG A 44 -2.51 -1.33 -7.04
CA ARG A 44 -3.96 -1.25 -7.12
C ARG A 44 -4.54 -2.65 -7.19
N THR A 45 -5.55 -2.91 -6.37
CA THR A 45 -6.28 -4.18 -6.32
C THR A 45 -7.76 -3.94 -6.59
N GLU A 46 -8.44 -4.94 -7.15
CA GLU A 46 -9.90 -4.93 -7.29
C GLU A 46 -10.60 -5.33 -5.98
N THR A 47 -10.32 -4.60 -4.90
CA THR A 47 -10.80 -4.94 -3.55
C THR A 47 -11.40 -3.75 -2.83
N LEU A 48 -12.25 -4.05 -1.84
CA LEU A 48 -12.59 -3.13 -0.76
C LEU A 48 -11.70 -3.47 0.44
N ASP A 49 -10.86 -2.51 0.84
CA ASP A 49 -9.92 -2.73 1.94
C ASP A 49 -10.26 -1.88 3.15
N TYR A 50 -10.18 -2.49 4.32
CA TYR A 50 -10.08 -1.81 5.61
C TYR A 50 -8.64 -1.94 6.10
N GLY A 51 -7.90 -0.83 6.12
CA GLY A 51 -6.56 -0.74 6.70
C GLY A 51 -6.61 -0.05 8.05
N ILE A 52 -6.13 -0.71 9.10
CA ILE A 52 -6.18 -0.20 10.48
C ILE A 52 -4.76 -0.09 11.00
N VAL A 53 -4.34 1.11 11.44
CA VAL A 53 -3.03 1.31 12.05
C VAL A 53 -3.09 0.86 13.51
N THR A 54 -2.33 -0.17 13.86
CA THR A 54 -2.28 -0.72 15.23
C THR A 54 -1.04 -0.27 16.00
N GLU A 55 0.03 0.12 15.31
CA GLU A 55 1.27 0.61 15.90
C GLU A 55 2.01 1.53 14.93
N GLY A 56 2.71 2.53 15.49
CA GLY A 56 3.45 3.53 14.72
C GLY A 56 2.55 4.49 13.95
N GLU A 57 3.12 5.04 12.89
CA GLU A 57 2.49 5.98 11.96
C GLU A 57 2.95 5.68 10.53
N VAL A 58 2.12 6.01 9.54
CA VAL A 58 2.36 5.70 8.13
C VAL A 58 1.68 6.73 7.24
N TRP A 59 2.24 6.96 6.07
CA TRP A 59 1.65 7.80 5.03
C TRP A 59 1.00 6.91 3.99
N LEU A 60 -0.30 7.11 3.78
CA LEU A 60 -1.01 6.60 2.61
C LEU A 60 -0.70 7.53 1.44
N VAL A 61 0.06 7.04 0.46
CA VAL A 61 0.39 7.77 -0.76
C VAL A 61 -0.66 7.47 -1.82
N LEU A 62 -1.30 8.49 -2.36
CA LEU A 62 -2.29 8.42 -3.44
C LEU A 62 -1.75 9.10 -4.70
N GLY A 63 -2.62 9.34 -5.69
CA GLY A 63 -2.22 9.94 -6.97
C GLY A 63 -1.67 11.37 -6.82
N ASP A 64 -2.45 12.28 -6.25
CA ASP A 64 -2.13 13.69 -6.10
C ASP A 64 -1.93 14.13 -4.64
N GLU A 65 -2.43 13.34 -3.69
CA GLU A 65 -2.35 13.63 -2.26
C GLU A 65 -1.70 12.52 -1.44
N GLU A 66 -1.45 12.84 -0.17
CA GLU A 66 -0.95 11.89 0.83
C GLU A 66 -1.64 12.17 2.15
N VAL A 67 -1.95 11.11 2.89
CA VAL A 67 -2.62 11.21 4.18
C VAL A 67 -1.73 10.60 5.24
N HIS A 68 -1.44 11.38 6.28
CA HIS A 68 -0.71 10.90 7.45
C HIS A 68 -1.67 10.18 8.41
N LEU A 69 -1.33 8.96 8.81
CA LEU A 69 -2.15 8.08 9.63
C LEU A 69 -1.36 7.61 10.84
N THR A 70 -2.01 7.59 11.99
CA THR A 70 -1.44 7.21 13.27
C THR A 70 -2.23 6.06 13.90
N ARG A 71 -1.69 5.47 14.98
CA ARG A 71 -2.38 4.38 15.71
C ARG A 71 -3.85 4.71 15.99
N GLY A 72 -4.73 3.82 15.56
CA GLY A 72 -6.19 3.93 15.72
C GLY A 72 -6.90 4.41 14.46
N ASP A 73 -6.20 5.03 13.51
CA ASP A 73 -6.79 5.45 12.25
C ASP A 73 -7.18 4.25 11.38
N VAL A 74 -8.31 4.42 10.69
CA VAL A 74 -8.88 3.43 9.77
C VAL A 74 -9.06 4.05 8.40
N VAL A 75 -8.52 3.39 7.38
CA VAL A 75 -8.70 3.75 5.98
C VAL A 75 -9.63 2.74 5.32
N VAL A 76 -10.64 3.25 4.61
CA VAL A 76 -11.49 2.45 3.72
C VAL A 76 -11.09 2.77 2.28
N ARG A 77 -10.58 1.77 1.55
CA ARG A 77 -10.12 1.96 0.16
C ARG A 77 -10.98 1.15 -0.79
N ARG A 78 -11.41 1.81 -1.87
CA ARG A 78 -12.33 1.26 -2.87
C ARG A 78 -11.62 1.03 -4.21
N GLY A 79 -10.55 0.23 -4.20
CA GLY A 79 -9.72 -0.04 -5.38
C GLY A 79 -8.94 1.15 -5.91
N THR A 80 -8.52 2.07 -5.03
CA THR A 80 -7.68 3.24 -5.38
C THR A 80 -6.21 2.83 -5.51
N ASN A 81 -5.50 3.35 -6.52
CA ASN A 81 -4.05 3.15 -6.64
C ASN A 81 -3.33 3.85 -5.48
N HIS A 82 -2.46 3.14 -4.76
CA HIS A 82 -1.86 3.66 -3.54
C HIS A 82 -0.54 2.99 -3.18
N ALA A 83 0.17 3.56 -2.20
CA ALA A 83 1.27 2.91 -1.51
C ALA A 83 1.29 3.26 -0.01
N TRP A 84 2.12 2.54 0.74
CA TRP A 84 2.42 2.80 2.14
C TRP A 84 3.87 3.23 2.28
N SER A 85 4.08 4.44 2.79
CA SER A 85 5.40 5.03 3.07
C SER A 85 5.54 5.21 4.57
N ASN A 86 6.58 4.64 5.16
CA ASN A 86 6.88 4.82 6.57
C ASN A 86 8.15 5.67 6.68
N ARG A 87 7.96 6.96 6.95
CA ARG A 87 9.05 7.94 6.98
C ARG A 87 9.76 8.00 8.34
N THR A 88 9.39 7.11 9.25
CA THR A 88 9.98 7.03 10.60
C THR A 88 11.14 6.05 10.65
N GLU A 89 11.79 5.94 11.80
CA GLU A 89 12.88 4.99 12.06
C GLU A 89 12.39 3.67 12.67
N SER A 90 11.10 3.54 12.96
CA SER A 90 10.50 2.36 13.62
C SER A 90 9.50 1.65 12.71
N MET A 91 9.20 0.38 12.99
CA MET A 91 8.15 -0.34 12.26
C MET A 91 6.78 0.28 12.55
N ALA A 92 5.96 0.44 11.50
CA ALA A 92 4.53 0.62 11.64
C ALA A 92 3.83 -0.71 11.41
N ARG A 93 2.66 -0.94 12.02
CA ARG A 93 1.94 -2.20 11.91
C ARG A 93 0.48 -1.97 11.58
N MET A 94 0.01 -2.67 10.55
CA MET A 94 -1.35 -2.54 10.06
C MET A 94 -2.08 -3.88 10.00
N VAL A 95 -3.37 -3.85 10.30
CA VAL A 95 -4.30 -4.94 9.96
C VAL A 95 -5.01 -4.57 8.68
N PHE A 96 -5.05 -5.50 7.74
CA PHE A 96 -5.81 -5.37 6.50
C PHE A 96 -6.91 -6.42 6.45
N ILE A 97 -8.13 -5.97 6.15
CA ILE A 97 -9.25 -6.82 5.77
C ILE A 97 -9.57 -6.48 4.31
N LEU A 98 -9.27 -7.41 3.40
CA LEU A 98 -9.52 -7.23 1.97
C LEU A 98 -10.73 -8.06 1.58
N LEU A 99 -11.71 -7.43 0.94
CA LEU A 99 -12.85 -8.09 0.35
C LEU A 99 -12.70 -8.05 -1.15
N ASP A 100 -12.81 -9.22 -1.78
CA ASP A 100 -12.82 -9.34 -3.24
C ASP A 100 -13.93 -8.49 -3.86
N GLY A 101 -13.65 -7.95 -5.03
CA GLY A 101 -14.50 -6.96 -5.66
C GLY A 101 -14.24 -6.82 -7.15
N ARG A 102 -14.99 -5.92 -7.76
CA ARG A 102 -14.75 -5.47 -9.13
C ARG A 102 -14.76 -3.96 -9.14
N LEU A 103 -13.85 -3.38 -9.90
CA LEU A 103 -13.89 -1.94 -10.14
C LEU A 103 -15.19 -1.57 -10.86
N ALA A 104 -15.78 -0.45 -10.45
CA ALA A 104 -16.89 0.15 -11.19
C ALA A 104 -16.41 0.45 -12.62
N LYS A 105 -17.30 0.38 -13.62
CA LYS A 105 -16.93 0.49 -15.05
C LYS A 105 -16.16 1.77 -15.34
N GLU A 106 -16.55 2.87 -14.71
CA GLU A 106 -15.91 4.18 -14.80
C GLU A 106 -14.49 4.23 -14.19
N LEU A 107 -14.09 3.22 -13.42
CA LEU A 107 -12.78 3.09 -12.78
C LEU A 107 -11.89 2.01 -13.43
N GLN A 108 -12.37 1.30 -14.46
CA GLN A 108 -11.66 0.21 -15.16
C GLN A 108 -10.64 0.70 -16.21
N ALA A 109 -9.99 1.84 -15.97
CA ALA A 109 -8.94 2.39 -16.82
C ALA A 109 -7.58 1.78 -16.52
#